data_AF-A0A2D4GVS4-F1
#
_entry.id   AF-A0A2D4GVS4-F1
#
_cell.length_a   1.000
_cell.length_b   1.000
_cell.length_c   1.000
_cell.angle_alpha   90.00
_cell.angle_beta   90.00
_cell.angle_gamma   90.00
#
_symmetry.space_group_name_H-M   'P 1'
#
loop_
_entity.id
_entity.type
_entity.pdbx_description
1 polymer ?
#
loop_
_entity_poly.entity_id
_entity_poly.type
_entity_poly.pdbx_seq_one_letter_code
_entity_poly.pdbx_strand_id
1 'polypeptide(L)'
;RQALLVSCQFISFWQEQLPPLGRWVRVECPARIDLSGGWSDTPPITYEHGGAVVDVAVLVDGRRPIGAQARRIATPELQLISTSGSLEGEVVVELVCRDLDDLRDYCQPHMPGALLKAALVCTHIVNLLSPQTLREQLQERFGGGFELHTWSRLPHGSGLGTSSILAGAVIASLYRVSGRCAGVESLIHAVLHLEQVLTTGGGWQDQVGGLVPGLKIGRSKAQLPLKVEVEEITPPEGFVHILNQHLLLLYTGKTRLARNLLQIQSKGTWSMA
;
A
#
# COMPACT_ATOMS: atom_id res chain seq x y z
N ARG A 1 17.83 -3.79 7.30
CA ARG A 1 17.50 -4.23 5.91
C ARG A 1 17.25 -5.74 5.83
N GLN A 2 18.13 -6.60 6.34
CA GLN A 2 17.95 -8.06 6.31
C GLN A 2 16.67 -8.54 7.06
N ALA A 3 16.36 -7.93 8.22
CA ALA A 3 15.18 -8.21 9.05
C ALA A 3 13.80 -8.14 8.35
N LEU A 4 13.70 -7.36 7.26
CA LEU A 4 12.45 -7.03 6.57
C LEU A 4 12.30 -7.72 5.22
N LEU A 5 13.41 -8.09 4.57
CA LEU A 5 13.38 -8.95 3.38
C LEU A 5 12.74 -10.32 3.66
N VAL A 6 12.74 -10.72 4.93
CA VAL A 6 12.10 -11.94 5.42
C VAL A 6 10.57 -11.82 5.53
N SER A 7 9.99 -10.60 5.51
CA SER A 7 8.52 -10.43 5.58
C SER A 7 7.79 -11.10 4.40
N CYS A 8 8.48 -11.32 3.28
CA CYS A 8 7.98 -12.09 2.15
C CYS A 8 7.54 -13.51 2.52
N GLN A 9 8.10 -14.09 3.59
CA GLN A 9 7.74 -15.44 4.03
C GLN A 9 6.28 -15.54 4.55
N PHE A 10 5.68 -14.40 4.92
CA PHE A 10 4.29 -14.32 5.38
C PHE A 10 3.32 -13.98 4.24
N ILE A 11 3.83 -13.85 3.01
CA ILE A 11 3.01 -13.62 1.83
C ILE A 11 2.66 -14.98 1.23
N SER A 12 1.38 -15.31 1.26
CA SER A 12 0.81 -16.47 0.59
C SER A 12 -0.20 -16.03 -0.44
N PHE A 13 -0.24 -16.75 -1.56
CA PHE A 13 -1.23 -16.56 -2.61
C PHE A 13 -1.59 -17.91 -3.22
N TRP A 14 -2.80 -17.99 -3.77
CA TRP A 14 -3.23 -19.12 -4.57
C TRP A 14 -3.45 -18.69 -6.02
N GLN A 15 -3.40 -19.66 -6.92
CA GLN A 15 -3.65 -19.44 -8.34
C GLN A 15 -5.15 -19.37 -8.58
N GLU A 16 -5.55 -18.46 -9.46
CA GLU A 16 -6.89 -18.30 -9.99
C GLU A 16 -6.83 -18.23 -11.52
N GLN A 17 -7.98 -18.38 -12.17
CA GLN A 17 -8.05 -18.24 -13.62
C GLN A 17 -7.69 -16.81 -14.03
N LEU A 18 -6.79 -16.69 -15.01
CA LEU A 18 -6.45 -15.40 -15.59
C LEU A 18 -7.71 -14.70 -16.13
N PRO A 19 -8.01 -13.46 -15.70
CA PRO A 19 -9.13 -12.69 -16.24
C PRO A 19 -9.00 -12.48 -17.76
N PRO A 20 -10.10 -12.44 -18.52
CA PRO A 20 -10.08 -12.12 -19.95
C PRO A 20 -9.37 -10.80 -20.25
N LEU A 21 -8.78 -10.69 -21.45
CA LEU A 21 -8.23 -9.42 -21.93
C LEU A 21 -9.29 -8.32 -21.90
N GLY A 22 -8.91 -7.11 -21.51
CA GLY A 22 -9.80 -5.95 -21.42
C GLY A 22 -10.64 -5.88 -20.14
N ARG A 23 -10.74 -6.96 -19.34
CA ARG A 23 -11.56 -6.98 -18.12
C ARG A 23 -10.87 -6.24 -16.98
N TRP A 24 -11.53 -5.20 -16.46
CA TRP A 24 -11.08 -4.47 -15.28
C TRP A 24 -11.27 -5.26 -13.99
N VAL A 25 -10.22 -5.29 -13.17
CA VAL A 25 -10.26 -5.67 -11.76
C VAL A 25 -10.10 -4.39 -10.95
N ARG A 26 -11.11 -4.06 -10.13
CA ARG A 26 -11.16 -2.82 -9.34
C ARG A 26 -11.03 -3.12 -7.85
N VAL A 27 -10.22 -2.34 -7.14
CA VAL A 27 -10.04 -2.39 -5.69
C VAL A 27 -10.17 -0.99 -5.11
N GLU A 28 -11.04 -0.84 -4.11
CA GLU A 28 -11.30 0.42 -3.44
C GLU A 28 -11.18 0.25 -1.93
N CYS A 29 -10.42 1.15 -1.31
CA CYS A 29 -10.07 1.13 0.09
C CYS A 29 -10.59 2.39 0.80
N PRO A 30 -11.09 2.25 2.05
CA PRO A 30 -11.31 3.38 2.92
C PRO A 30 -9.98 4.08 3.26
N ALA A 31 -10.07 5.27 3.83
CA ALA A 31 -8.94 5.87 4.55
C ALA A 31 -8.83 5.26 5.95
N ARG A 32 -7.82 5.64 6.73
CA ARG A 32 -7.67 5.17 8.12
C ARG A 32 -7.46 6.34 9.09
N ILE A 33 -7.91 6.15 10.33
CA ILE A 33 -7.61 6.99 11.48
C ILE A 33 -7.02 6.11 12.57
N ASP A 34 -5.88 6.53 13.13
CA ASP A 34 -5.30 5.94 14.34
C ASP A 34 -6.07 6.48 15.57
N LEU A 35 -6.60 5.57 16.39
CA LEU A 35 -7.24 5.92 17.66
C LEU A 35 -6.27 5.84 18.84
N SER A 36 -5.31 4.91 18.81
CA SER A 36 -4.39 4.67 19.91
C SER A 36 -3.23 3.79 19.48
N GLY A 37 -2.06 4.09 20.03
CA GLY A 37 -0.86 3.25 19.87
C GLY A 37 -0.02 3.58 18.64
N GLY A 38 -0.40 4.56 17.83
CA GLY A 38 0.42 5.04 16.73
C GLY A 38 1.87 5.29 17.12
N TRP A 39 2.77 5.03 16.18
CA TRP A 39 4.23 4.99 16.33
C TRP A 39 4.78 3.70 16.97
N SER A 40 3.99 2.93 17.72
CA SER A 40 4.46 1.63 18.24
C SER A 40 4.72 0.61 17.12
N ASP A 41 4.08 0.79 15.97
CA ASP A 41 4.27 0.00 14.75
C ASP A 41 5.50 0.40 13.93
N THR A 42 6.18 1.50 14.29
CA THR A 42 7.31 2.02 13.53
C THR A 42 8.64 1.49 14.07
N PRO A 43 9.63 1.19 13.21
CA PRO A 43 11.00 0.92 13.65
C PRO A 43 11.66 2.13 14.31
N PRO A 44 12.50 1.94 15.35
CA PRO A 44 12.93 0.65 15.91
C PRO A 44 11.94 0.05 16.92
N ILE A 45 10.95 0.81 17.41
CA ILE A 45 10.04 0.42 18.50
C ILE A 45 9.39 -0.94 18.22
N THR A 46 8.81 -1.11 17.03
CA THR A 46 8.13 -2.36 16.65
C THR A 46 9.06 -3.59 16.68
N TYR A 47 10.36 -3.42 16.49
CA TYR A 47 11.33 -4.51 16.54
C TYR A 47 11.78 -4.84 17.95
N GLU A 48 11.96 -3.81 18.79
CA GLU A 48 12.53 -3.95 20.13
C GLU A 48 11.48 -4.29 21.19
N HIS A 49 10.26 -3.77 21.02
CA HIS A 49 9.18 -3.87 22.00
C HIS A 49 7.89 -4.47 21.44
N GLY A 50 7.84 -4.71 20.13
CA GLY A 50 6.59 -5.01 19.45
C GLY A 50 5.76 -3.74 19.27
N GLY A 51 4.54 -3.91 18.79
CA GLY A 51 3.65 -2.81 18.50
C GLY A 51 2.19 -3.23 18.64
N ALA A 52 1.33 -2.27 18.96
CA ALA A 52 -0.10 -2.46 19.06
C ALA A 52 -0.79 -1.15 18.69
N VAL A 53 -1.55 -1.16 17.61
CA VAL A 53 -2.24 0.03 17.09
C VAL A 53 -3.71 -0.29 16.89
N VAL A 54 -4.58 0.57 17.41
CA VAL A 54 -6.02 0.51 17.19
C VAL A 54 -6.39 1.48 16.09
N ASP A 55 -6.83 0.95 14.96
CA ASP A 55 -7.18 1.72 13.77
C ASP A 55 -8.68 1.59 13.44
N VAL A 56 -9.23 2.67 12.87
CA VAL A 56 -10.57 2.67 12.27
C VAL A 56 -10.46 2.97 10.78
N ALA A 57 -11.07 2.10 9.97
CA ALA A 57 -11.30 2.38 8.56
C ALA A 57 -12.43 3.41 8.42
N VAL A 58 -12.18 4.51 7.70
CA VAL A 58 -13.14 5.60 7.53
C VAL A 58 -13.45 5.86 6.06
N LEU A 59 -14.72 6.10 5.79
CA LEU A 59 -15.15 6.69 4.53
C LEU A 59 -14.98 8.20 4.61
N VAL A 60 -14.58 8.82 3.51
CA VAL A 60 -14.49 10.27 3.39
C VAL A 60 -15.60 10.71 2.45
N ASP A 61 -16.50 11.56 2.95
CA ASP A 61 -17.73 11.97 2.27
C ASP A 61 -18.57 10.77 1.79
N GLY A 62 -18.64 9.72 2.61
CA GLY A 62 -19.37 8.49 2.31
C GLY A 62 -18.73 7.62 1.23
N ARG A 63 -17.49 7.91 0.81
CA ARG A 63 -16.79 7.18 -0.26
C ARG A 63 -15.49 6.56 0.22
N ARG A 64 -15.05 5.53 -0.51
CA ARG A 64 -13.69 4.97 -0.44
C ARG A 64 -12.79 5.82 -1.33
N PRO A 65 -11.91 6.66 -0.77
CA PRO A 65 -11.23 7.70 -1.55
C PRO A 65 -10.00 7.19 -2.28
N ILE A 66 -9.50 6.00 -1.94
CA ILE A 66 -8.25 5.42 -2.45
C ILE A 66 -8.59 4.15 -3.24
N GLY A 67 -7.98 3.98 -4.40
CA GLY A 67 -8.19 2.75 -5.16
C GLY A 67 -7.25 2.57 -6.33
N ALA A 68 -7.32 1.36 -6.87
CA ALA A 68 -6.60 0.95 -8.07
C ALA A 68 -7.50 0.06 -8.93
N GLN A 69 -7.28 0.09 -10.23
CA GLN A 69 -7.83 -0.90 -11.14
C GLN A 69 -6.80 -1.33 -12.16
N ALA A 70 -6.82 -2.61 -12.52
CA ALA A 70 -5.91 -3.16 -13.51
C ALA A 70 -6.66 -4.04 -14.51
N ARG A 71 -6.18 -4.09 -15.75
CA ARG A 71 -6.64 -5.05 -16.76
C ARG A 71 -5.47 -5.57 -17.57
N ARG A 72 -5.63 -6.78 -18.12
CA ARG A 72 -4.73 -7.28 -19.17
C ARG A 72 -5.06 -6.60 -20.50
N ILE A 73 -4.04 -6.28 -21.28
CA ILE A 73 -4.15 -5.73 -22.63
C ILE A 73 -3.39 -6.61 -23.62
N ALA A 74 -3.78 -6.61 -24.89
CA ALA A 74 -3.14 -7.45 -25.91
C ALA A 74 -1.70 -7.01 -26.20
N THR A 75 -1.44 -5.70 -26.16
CA THR A 75 -0.10 -5.15 -26.37
C THR A 75 0.80 -5.52 -25.19
N PRO A 76 1.98 -6.15 -25.40
CA PRO A 76 2.89 -6.56 -24.34
C PRO A 76 3.74 -5.39 -23.83
N GLU A 77 3.07 -4.40 -23.23
CA GLU A 77 3.66 -3.24 -22.57
C GLU A 77 2.94 -2.96 -21.23
N LEU A 78 3.47 -2.05 -20.42
CA LEU A 78 2.83 -1.62 -19.19
C LEU A 78 2.37 -0.18 -19.32
N GLN A 79 1.08 0.07 -19.11
CA GLN A 79 0.47 1.39 -19.12
C GLN A 79 0.10 1.77 -17.68
N LEU A 80 0.77 2.77 -17.12
CA LEU A 80 0.65 3.19 -15.73
C LEU A 80 0.03 4.60 -15.68
N ILE A 81 -1.17 4.70 -15.13
CA ILE A 81 -1.92 5.94 -14.99
C ILE A 81 -2.12 6.20 -13.49
N SER A 82 -1.58 7.30 -12.99
CA SER A 82 -1.78 7.71 -11.60
C SER A 82 -2.47 9.06 -11.54
N THR A 83 -3.66 9.08 -10.94
CA THR A 83 -4.41 10.30 -10.65
C THR A 83 -4.29 10.63 -9.17
N SER A 84 -3.76 11.80 -8.85
CA SER A 84 -3.76 12.30 -7.48
C SER A 84 -4.58 13.58 -7.40
N GLY A 85 -5.60 13.55 -6.55
CA GLY A 85 -6.41 14.73 -6.24
C GLY A 85 -5.67 15.62 -5.25
N SER A 86 -5.47 16.88 -5.63
CA SER A 86 -5.13 17.96 -4.72
C SER A 86 -6.30 18.95 -4.64
N LEU A 87 -6.32 19.81 -3.61
CA LEU A 87 -7.28 20.92 -3.57
C LEU A 87 -7.08 21.92 -4.73
N GLU A 88 -5.92 21.89 -5.39
CA GLU A 88 -5.53 22.79 -6.47
C GLU A 88 -5.79 22.20 -7.87
N GLY A 89 -6.28 20.96 -7.95
CA GLY A 89 -6.57 20.26 -9.20
C GLY A 89 -6.16 18.78 -9.20
N GLU A 90 -6.56 18.06 -10.25
CA GLU A 90 -6.14 16.68 -10.49
C GLU A 90 -4.81 16.66 -11.26
N VAL A 91 -3.79 16.03 -10.67
CA VAL A 91 -2.54 15.74 -11.36
C VAL A 91 -2.63 14.31 -11.90
N VAL A 92 -2.52 14.19 -13.22
CA VAL A 92 -2.50 12.90 -13.91
C VAL A 92 -1.09 12.65 -14.43
N VAL A 93 -0.53 11.50 -14.06
CA VAL A 93 0.75 11.01 -14.56
C VAL A 93 0.48 9.77 -15.40
N GLU A 94 0.86 9.81 -16.66
CA GLU A 94 0.76 8.68 -17.59
C GLU A 94 2.16 8.23 -18.00
N LEU A 95 2.43 6.93 -17.86
CA LEU A 95 3.71 6.33 -18.21
C LEU A 95 3.46 5.06 -19.00
N VAL A 96 4.31 4.81 -20.01
CA VAL A 96 4.33 3.56 -20.75
C VAL A 96 5.71 2.95 -20.62
N CYS A 97 5.81 1.77 -20.02
CA CYS A 97 7.06 1.00 -19.95
C CYS A 97 7.07 -0.07 -21.03
N ARG A 98 8.11 -0.07 -21.87
CA ARG A 98 8.32 -1.03 -22.96
C ARG A 98 9.58 -1.87 -22.77
N ASP A 99 10.49 -1.39 -21.94
CA ASP A 99 11.76 -2.05 -21.62
C ASP A 99 11.97 -2.20 -20.12
N LEU A 100 12.80 -3.16 -19.71
CA LEU A 100 13.10 -3.37 -18.28
C LEU A 100 13.78 -2.14 -17.64
N ASP A 101 14.49 -1.35 -18.44
CA ASP A 101 15.16 -0.12 -17.99
C ASP A 101 14.15 0.93 -17.49
N ASP A 102 12.94 0.98 -18.05
CA ASP A 102 11.87 1.88 -17.63
C ASP A 102 11.41 1.63 -16.18
N LEU A 103 11.72 0.44 -15.64
CA LEU A 103 11.36 0.03 -14.28
C LEU A 103 12.55 0.07 -13.31
N ARG A 104 13.79 0.35 -13.75
CA ARG A 104 14.99 0.25 -12.89
C ARG A 104 15.03 1.28 -11.76
N ASP A 105 14.32 2.38 -11.92
CA ASP A 105 14.17 3.44 -10.93
C ASP A 105 13.08 3.15 -9.87
N TYR A 106 12.47 1.95 -9.87
CA TYR A 106 11.39 1.56 -8.95
C TYR A 106 11.72 1.73 -7.47
N CYS A 107 12.99 1.72 -7.07
CA CYS A 107 13.43 1.90 -5.69
C CYS A 107 13.67 3.38 -5.32
N GLN A 108 13.34 4.31 -6.21
CA GLN A 108 13.52 5.76 -6.01
C GLN A 108 12.14 6.45 -5.83
N PRO A 109 11.73 6.79 -4.59
CA PRO A 109 10.38 7.30 -4.29
C PRO A 109 9.90 8.52 -5.07
N HIS A 110 10.85 9.34 -5.53
CA HIS A 110 10.59 10.62 -6.19
C HIS A 110 10.39 10.45 -7.70
N MET A 111 10.69 9.26 -8.25
CA MET A 111 10.56 9.01 -9.67
C MET A 111 9.09 8.79 -10.06
N PRO A 112 8.66 9.24 -11.24
CA PRO A 112 7.29 9.06 -11.72
C PRO A 112 6.87 7.58 -11.68
N GLY A 113 5.73 7.31 -11.06
CA GLY A 113 5.17 5.96 -11.00
C GLY A 113 5.98 4.94 -10.18
N ALA A 114 6.96 5.38 -9.36
CA ALA A 114 7.82 4.48 -8.59
C ALA A 114 7.03 3.42 -7.79
N LEU A 115 5.93 3.81 -7.14
CA LEU A 115 5.06 2.88 -6.41
C LEU A 115 4.49 1.78 -7.32
N LEU A 116 4.01 2.14 -8.51
CA LEU A 116 3.42 1.21 -9.46
C LEU A 116 4.49 0.28 -10.04
N LYS A 117 5.67 0.82 -10.39
CA LYS A 117 6.84 0.05 -10.85
C LYS A 117 7.29 -0.94 -9.78
N ALA A 118 7.39 -0.51 -8.53
CA ALA A 118 7.76 -1.38 -7.42
C ALA A 118 6.72 -2.47 -7.18
N ALA A 119 5.43 -2.16 -7.29
CA ALA A 119 4.37 -3.16 -7.17
C ALA A 119 4.46 -4.24 -8.26
N LEU A 120 4.76 -3.88 -9.50
CA LEU A 120 4.96 -4.84 -10.60
C LEU A 120 6.13 -5.80 -10.35
N VAL A 121 7.22 -5.29 -9.76
CA VAL A 121 8.39 -6.08 -9.38
C VAL A 121 8.09 -6.97 -8.16
N CYS A 122 7.53 -6.41 -7.10
CA CYS A 122 7.20 -7.14 -5.86
C CYS A 122 6.10 -8.20 -6.05
N THR A 123 5.18 -7.99 -6.99
CA THR A 123 4.18 -9.00 -7.37
C THR A 123 4.73 -10.01 -8.39
N HIS A 124 6.00 -9.92 -8.75
CA HIS A 124 6.67 -10.77 -9.74
C HIS A 124 5.97 -10.79 -11.10
N ILE A 125 5.20 -9.76 -11.46
CA ILE A 125 4.71 -9.61 -12.85
C ILE A 125 5.91 -9.31 -13.76
N VAL A 126 6.86 -8.52 -13.26
CA VAL A 126 8.14 -8.26 -13.92
C VAL A 126 9.28 -8.83 -13.08
N ASN A 127 10.19 -9.56 -13.71
CA ASN A 127 11.45 -9.99 -13.11
C ASN A 127 12.61 -9.28 -13.80
N LEU A 128 13.20 -8.29 -13.11
CA LEU A 128 14.33 -7.49 -13.63
C LEU A 128 15.64 -8.27 -13.73
N LEU A 129 15.75 -9.43 -13.08
CA LEU A 129 16.94 -10.30 -13.12
C LEU A 129 16.85 -11.37 -14.21
N SER A 130 15.70 -11.50 -14.88
CA SER A 130 15.52 -12.43 -15.98
C SER A 130 16.34 -11.98 -17.20
N PRO A 131 16.93 -12.92 -17.98
CA PRO A 131 17.51 -12.59 -19.28
C PRO A 131 16.45 -12.21 -20.33
N GLN A 132 15.17 -12.51 -20.09
CA GLN A 132 14.07 -12.18 -21.00
C GLN A 132 13.73 -10.70 -20.97
N THR A 133 13.42 -10.13 -22.13
CA THR A 133 12.89 -8.77 -22.28
C THR A 133 11.54 -8.60 -21.58
N LEU A 134 11.14 -7.35 -21.31
CA LEU A 134 9.83 -7.06 -20.72
C LEU A 134 8.69 -7.64 -21.58
N ARG A 135 8.78 -7.45 -22.91
CA ARG A 135 7.80 -7.95 -23.88
C ARG A 135 7.63 -9.47 -23.79
N GLU A 136 8.72 -10.23 -23.75
CA GLU A 136 8.70 -11.70 -23.65
C GLU A 136 8.05 -12.15 -22.35
N GLN A 137 8.45 -11.57 -21.21
CA GLN A 137 7.87 -11.90 -19.91
C GLN A 137 6.36 -11.69 -19.88
N LEU A 138 5.88 -10.58 -20.45
CA LEU A 138 4.45 -10.25 -20.50
C LEU A 138 3.70 -11.18 -21.46
N GLN A 139 4.23 -11.39 -22.67
CA GLN A 139 3.59 -12.21 -23.68
C GLN A 139 3.48 -13.69 -23.28
N GLU A 140 4.56 -14.28 -22.76
CA GLU A 140 4.60 -15.71 -22.45
C GLU A 140 3.75 -16.05 -21.21
N ARG A 141 3.76 -15.19 -20.19
CA ARG A 141 3.10 -15.46 -18.91
C ARG A 141 1.66 -15.01 -18.87
N PHE A 142 1.33 -13.95 -19.60
CA PHE A 142 0.05 -13.27 -19.50
C PHE A 142 -0.60 -13.00 -20.85
N GLY A 143 -0.03 -13.48 -21.97
CA GLY A 143 -0.59 -13.31 -23.32
C GLY A 143 -0.72 -11.85 -23.75
N GLY A 144 0.03 -10.93 -23.12
CA GLY A 144 -0.06 -9.49 -23.32
C GLY A 144 0.38 -8.70 -22.08
N GLY A 145 0.19 -7.39 -22.13
CA GLY A 145 0.63 -6.45 -21.09
C GLY A 145 -0.44 -6.12 -20.06
N PHE A 146 -0.21 -5.05 -19.30
CA PHE A 146 -1.14 -4.57 -18.28
C PHE A 146 -1.36 -3.07 -18.38
N GLU A 147 -2.60 -2.67 -18.11
CA GLU A 147 -2.96 -1.28 -17.85
C GLU A 147 -3.38 -1.16 -16.39
N LEU A 148 -2.74 -0.26 -15.65
CA LEU A 148 -2.92 -0.04 -14.22
C LEU A 148 -3.25 1.42 -13.96
N HIS A 149 -4.40 1.67 -13.35
CA HIS A 149 -4.88 2.98 -12.97
C HIS A 149 -4.95 3.09 -11.45
N THR A 150 -4.49 4.21 -10.89
CA THR A 150 -4.59 4.51 -9.46
C THR A 150 -5.25 5.85 -9.22
N TRP A 151 -5.99 5.96 -8.12
CA TRP A 151 -6.52 7.23 -7.64
C TRP A 151 -6.43 7.39 -6.13
N SER A 152 -6.21 8.63 -5.71
CA SER A 152 -6.47 9.09 -4.34
C SER A 152 -7.20 10.42 -4.40
N ARG A 153 -8.37 10.50 -3.77
CA ARG A 153 -9.11 11.75 -3.54
C ARG A 153 -8.65 12.49 -2.28
N LEU A 154 -7.66 11.95 -1.58
CA LEU A 154 -7.05 12.59 -0.44
C LEU A 154 -5.80 13.34 -0.87
N PRO A 155 -5.57 14.56 -0.35
CA PRO A 155 -4.32 15.27 -0.55
C PRO A 155 -3.13 14.41 -0.10
N HIS A 156 -2.02 14.54 -0.82
CA HIS A 156 -0.77 13.91 -0.41
C HIS A 156 -0.41 14.34 1.02
N GLY A 157 0.13 13.43 1.84
CA GLY A 157 0.53 13.73 3.22
C GLY A 157 -0.61 14.19 4.14
N SER A 158 -1.85 13.73 3.89
CA SER A 158 -3.02 13.97 4.75
C SER A 158 -2.91 13.36 6.16
N GLY A 159 -1.98 12.43 6.36
CA GLY A 159 -1.87 11.64 7.60
C GLY A 159 -2.86 10.48 7.70
N LEU A 160 -3.60 10.18 6.63
CA LEU A 160 -4.63 9.13 6.58
C LEU A 160 -4.14 7.81 5.96
N GLY A 161 -2.84 7.56 5.97
CA GLY A 161 -2.22 6.34 5.43
C GLY A 161 -2.30 6.15 3.91
N THR A 162 -2.57 7.21 3.14
CA THR A 162 -2.89 7.14 1.71
C THR A 162 -1.93 6.28 0.88
N SER A 163 -0.62 6.43 1.05
CA SER A 163 0.38 5.75 0.20
C SER A 163 0.39 4.24 0.42
N SER A 164 0.40 3.77 1.67
CA SER A 164 0.45 2.33 2.00
C SER A 164 -0.88 1.64 1.64
N ILE A 165 -1.99 2.33 1.86
CA ILE A 165 -3.32 1.84 1.45
C ILE A 165 -3.39 1.72 -0.08
N LEU A 166 -2.88 2.73 -0.81
CA LEU A 166 -2.83 2.68 -2.27
C LEU A 166 -1.95 1.53 -2.77
N ALA A 167 -0.78 1.32 -2.14
CA ALA A 167 0.07 0.17 -2.45
C ALA A 167 -0.67 -1.17 -2.26
N GLY A 168 -1.46 -1.30 -1.20
CA GLY A 168 -2.28 -2.49 -0.97
C GLY A 168 -3.36 -2.68 -2.04
N ALA A 169 -4.04 -1.60 -2.45
CA ALA A 169 -5.01 -1.64 -3.54
C ALA A 169 -4.36 -2.06 -4.88
N VAL A 170 -3.19 -1.51 -5.19
CA VAL A 170 -2.40 -1.85 -6.38
C VAL A 170 -2.00 -3.32 -6.35
N ILE A 171 -1.37 -3.81 -5.27
CA ILE A 171 -0.95 -5.21 -5.15
C ILE A 171 -2.14 -6.15 -5.29
N ALA A 172 -3.26 -5.85 -4.62
CA ALA A 172 -4.47 -6.67 -4.71
C ALA A 172 -5.04 -6.71 -6.14
N SER A 173 -5.02 -5.58 -6.87
CA SER A 173 -5.45 -5.54 -8.26
C SER A 173 -4.50 -6.32 -9.19
N LEU A 174 -3.18 -6.20 -8.96
CA LEU A 174 -2.14 -6.87 -9.73
C LEU A 174 -2.11 -8.38 -9.51
N TYR A 175 -2.31 -8.86 -8.29
CA TYR A 175 -2.48 -10.29 -8.06
C TYR A 175 -3.66 -10.82 -8.86
N ARG A 176 -4.85 -10.25 -8.68
CA ARG A 176 -6.07 -10.73 -9.34
C ARG A 176 -5.98 -10.70 -10.87
N VAL A 177 -5.47 -9.60 -11.44
CA VAL A 177 -5.34 -9.47 -12.90
C VAL A 177 -4.28 -10.41 -13.48
N SER A 178 -3.31 -10.84 -12.67
CA SER A 178 -2.28 -11.82 -13.04
C SER A 178 -2.62 -13.26 -12.65
N GLY A 179 -3.90 -13.54 -12.33
CA GLY A 179 -4.38 -14.90 -12.02
C GLY A 179 -3.95 -15.40 -10.65
N ARG A 180 -3.75 -14.49 -9.69
CA ARG A 180 -3.37 -14.80 -8.31
C ARG A 180 -4.31 -14.12 -7.34
N CYS A 181 -4.48 -14.68 -6.15
CA CYS A 181 -5.26 -14.04 -5.10
C CYS A 181 -4.57 -14.25 -3.75
N ALA A 182 -4.71 -13.27 -2.85
CA ALA A 182 -4.06 -13.25 -1.56
C ALA A 182 -5.06 -12.76 -0.49
N GLY A 183 -4.94 -13.33 0.71
CA GLY A 183 -5.68 -12.86 1.88
C GLY A 183 -5.18 -11.50 2.37
N VAL A 184 -5.97 -10.83 3.21
CA VAL A 184 -5.65 -9.48 3.71
C VAL A 184 -4.34 -9.47 4.52
N GLU A 185 -4.07 -10.48 5.33
CA GLU A 185 -2.79 -10.61 6.06
C GLU A 185 -1.59 -10.67 5.11
N SER A 186 -1.68 -11.44 4.03
CA SER A 186 -0.62 -11.50 3.03
C SER A 186 -0.47 -10.18 2.26
N LEU A 187 -1.56 -9.44 2.03
CA LEU A 187 -1.49 -8.09 1.44
C LEU A 187 -0.80 -7.09 2.37
N ILE A 188 -1.06 -7.14 3.69
CA ILE A 188 -0.36 -6.30 4.68
C ILE A 188 1.15 -6.53 4.60
N HIS A 189 1.58 -7.78 4.55
CA HIS A 189 2.99 -8.13 4.41
C HIS A 189 3.58 -7.81 3.04
N ALA A 190 2.81 -7.91 1.97
CA ALA A 190 3.24 -7.50 0.63
C ALA A 190 3.46 -5.98 0.54
N VAL A 191 2.61 -5.18 1.20
CA VAL A 191 2.82 -3.73 1.31
C VAL A 191 4.08 -3.42 2.12
N LEU A 192 4.28 -4.09 3.26
CA LEU A 192 5.52 -3.93 4.06
C LEU A 192 6.76 -4.19 3.21
N HIS A 193 6.76 -5.28 2.45
CA HIS A 193 7.88 -5.59 1.57
C HIS A 193 8.09 -4.50 0.51
N LEU A 194 7.02 -4.09 -0.16
CA LEU A 194 7.05 -3.06 -1.21
C LEU A 194 7.60 -1.72 -0.70
N GLU A 195 7.21 -1.27 0.49
CA GLU A 195 7.69 0.01 1.04
C GLU A 195 9.18 -0.02 1.39
N GLN A 196 9.69 -1.19 1.81
CA GLN A 196 11.11 -1.38 2.06
C GLN A 196 11.91 -1.36 0.76
N VAL A 197 11.36 -1.96 -0.29
CA VAL A 197 11.91 -1.89 -1.65
C VAL A 197 11.91 -0.45 -2.17
N LEU A 198 10.83 0.29 -1.95
CA LEU A 198 10.74 1.71 -2.29
C LEU A 198 11.61 2.61 -1.43
N THR A 199 12.22 2.12 -0.34
CA THR A 199 12.97 2.95 0.63
C THR A 199 12.13 4.00 1.35
N THR A 200 10.79 3.92 1.24
CA THR A 200 9.84 4.73 2.02
C THR A 200 9.51 4.11 3.37
N GLY A 201 10.12 2.96 3.69
CA GLY A 201 9.89 2.13 4.87
C GLY A 201 9.47 2.90 6.12
N GLY A 202 8.24 2.64 6.56
CA GLY A 202 7.62 3.17 7.76
C GLY A 202 7.15 2.06 8.69
N GLY A 203 6.09 2.32 9.44
CA GLY A 203 5.41 1.31 10.26
C GLY A 203 4.44 0.45 9.44
N TRP A 204 3.58 -0.30 10.13
CA TRP A 204 2.61 -1.20 9.52
C TRP A 204 1.14 -0.79 9.71
N GLN A 205 0.86 0.27 10.47
CA GLN A 205 -0.51 0.69 10.80
C GLN A 205 -1.32 1.11 9.57
N ASP A 206 -0.70 1.73 8.56
CA ASP A 206 -1.44 2.32 7.44
C ASP A 206 -2.17 1.26 6.61
N GLN A 207 -1.46 0.19 6.26
CA GLN A 207 -2.00 -0.94 5.53
C GLN A 207 -2.95 -1.78 6.39
N VAL A 208 -2.71 -1.94 7.69
CA VAL A 208 -3.71 -2.58 8.58
C VAL A 208 -4.98 -1.74 8.60
N GLY A 209 -4.84 -0.44 8.83
CA GLY A 209 -5.89 0.56 8.93
C GLY A 209 -6.77 0.68 7.70
N GLY A 210 -6.23 0.57 6.49
CA GLY A 210 -7.02 0.72 5.27
C GLY A 210 -7.38 -0.57 4.52
N LEU A 211 -6.71 -1.70 4.78
CA LEU A 211 -7.02 -2.98 4.12
C LEU A 211 -8.01 -3.83 4.91
N VAL A 212 -8.07 -3.68 6.24
CA VAL A 212 -9.03 -4.35 7.11
C VAL A 212 -10.21 -3.39 7.35
N PRO A 213 -11.48 -3.84 7.24
CA PRO A 213 -12.63 -2.98 7.50
C PRO A 213 -12.80 -2.64 8.99
N GLY A 214 -13.68 -1.69 9.29
CA GLY A 214 -14.13 -1.41 10.65
C GLY A 214 -13.04 -0.97 11.64
N LEU A 215 -13.31 -1.23 12.91
CA LEU A 215 -12.41 -1.04 14.05
C LEU A 215 -11.58 -2.32 14.23
N LYS A 216 -10.27 -2.19 14.35
CA LYS A 216 -9.37 -3.33 14.57
C LYS A 216 -8.17 -2.93 15.40
N ILE A 217 -7.48 -3.94 15.89
CA ILE A 217 -6.17 -3.81 16.49
C ILE A 217 -5.17 -4.66 15.71
N GLY A 218 -4.14 -4.01 15.19
CA GLY A 218 -2.95 -4.68 14.67
C GLY A 218 -1.95 -4.87 15.80
N ARG A 219 -1.22 -5.99 15.80
CA ARG A 219 -0.16 -6.28 16.76
C ARG A 219 1.04 -6.90 16.09
N SER A 220 2.22 -6.63 16.65
CA SER A 220 3.46 -7.32 16.32
C SER A 220 4.24 -7.64 17.59
N LYS A 221 4.88 -8.82 17.65
CA LYS A 221 5.82 -9.14 18.73
C LYS A 221 7.17 -8.48 18.48
N ALA A 222 7.95 -8.28 19.54
CA ALA A 222 9.37 -7.89 19.49
C ALA A 222 10.23 -9.03 18.91
N GLN A 223 9.94 -9.43 17.68
CA GLN A 223 10.54 -10.59 17.05
C GLN A 223 10.73 -10.33 15.57
N LEU A 224 11.92 -10.70 15.09
CA LEU A 224 12.22 -10.78 13.68
C LEU A 224 12.19 -12.23 13.23
N PRO A 225 11.63 -12.51 12.04
CA PRO A 225 11.05 -11.53 11.12
C PRO A 225 9.68 -11.01 11.56
N LEU A 226 9.41 -9.72 11.27
CA LEU A 226 8.24 -9.01 11.75
C LEU A 226 6.95 -9.62 11.18
N LYS A 227 6.14 -10.22 12.05
CA LYS A 227 4.78 -10.69 11.74
C LYS A 227 3.75 -9.72 12.32
N VAL A 228 2.76 -9.34 11.52
CA VAL A 228 1.66 -8.46 11.91
C VAL A 228 0.41 -9.32 11.96
N GLU A 229 -0.26 -9.32 13.10
CA GLU A 229 -1.49 -10.04 13.34
C GLU A 229 -2.60 -9.03 13.57
N VAL A 230 -3.77 -9.24 12.97
CA VAL A 230 -4.89 -8.30 13.05
C VAL A 230 -6.10 -8.98 13.66
N GLU A 231 -6.74 -8.28 14.58
CA GLU A 231 -7.99 -8.70 15.21
C GLU A 231 -9.05 -7.62 14.97
N GLU A 232 -10.14 -7.99 14.30
CA GLU A 232 -11.30 -7.11 14.16
C GLU A 232 -12.02 -6.97 15.51
N ILE A 233 -12.29 -5.72 15.91
CA ILE A 233 -12.99 -5.42 17.15
C ILE A 233 -14.45 -5.14 16.81
N THR A 234 -15.36 -5.92 17.40
CA THR A 234 -16.80 -5.65 17.26
C THR A 234 -17.15 -4.42 18.10
N PRO A 235 -17.56 -3.30 17.48
CA PRO A 235 -17.91 -2.11 18.24
C PRO A 235 -19.25 -2.33 18.98
N PRO A 236 -19.45 -1.73 20.17
CA PRO A 236 -20.75 -1.71 20.83
C PRO A 236 -21.84 -1.10 19.95
N GLU A 237 -23.10 -1.46 20.21
CA GLU A 237 -24.24 -0.86 19.53
C GLU A 237 -24.21 0.67 19.69
N GLY A 238 -24.48 1.39 18.60
CA GLY A 238 -24.46 2.86 18.58
C GLY A 238 -23.06 3.50 18.55
N PHE A 239 -21.96 2.76 18.75
CA PHE A 239 -20.61 3.32 18.76
C PHE A 239 -20.26 4.08 17.46
N VAL A 240 -20.53 3.47 16.31
CA VAL A 240 -20.28 4.11 14.99
C VAL A 240 -21.13 5.38 14.81
N HIS A 241 -22.35 5.38 15.33
CA HIS A 241 -23.22 6.56 15.29
C HIS A 241 -22.65 7.71 16.14
N ILE A 242 -22.24 7.41 17.37
CA ILE A 242 -21.60 8.37 18.27
C ILE A 242 -20.33 8.93 17.62
N LEU A 243 -19.48 8.07 17.06
CA LEU A 243 -18.24 8.49 16.42
C LEU A 243 -18.52 9.43 15.24
N ASN A 244 -19.49 9.12 14.39
CA ASN A 244 -19.89 10.01 13.29
C ASN A 244 -20.49 11.35 13.75
N GLN A 245 -21.17 11.40 14.90
CA GLN A 245 -21.70 12.65 15.45
C GLN A 245 -20.63 13.56 16.07
N HIS A 246 -19.49 13.00 16.48
CA HIS A 246 -18.47 13.71 17.25
C HIS A 246 -17.12 13.86 16.53
N LEU A 247 -16.94 13.22 15.37
CA LEU A 247 -15.69 13.27 14.61
C LEU A 247 -15.86 14.15 13.36
N LEU A 248 -14.98 15.15 13.24
CA LEU A 248 -14.86 16.00 12.06
C LEU A 248 -13.49 15.76 11.40
N LEU A 249 -13.50 15.44 10.11
CA LEU A 249 -12.29 15.38 9.31
C LEU A 249 -12.06 16.72 8.61
N LEU A 250 -10.98 17.42 8.98
CA LEU A 250 -10.65 18.73 8.42
C LEU A 250 -9.24 18.74 7.82
N TYR A 251 -9.15 19.09 6.54
CA TYR A 251 -7.86 19.30 5.89
C TYR A 251 -7.33 20.70 6.18
N THR A 252 -6.13 20.78 6.75
CA THR A 252 -5.56 22.04 7.25
C THR A 252 -4.74 22.82 6.21
N GLY A 253 -4.63 22.33 4.96
CA GLY A 253 -3.79 22.94 3.93
C GLY A 253 -2.29 22.73 4.12
N LYS A 254 -1.86 22.07 5.21
CA LYS A 254 -0.44 21.84 5.53
C LYS A 254 -0.09 20.37 5.41
N THR A 255 0.83 20.07 4.50
CA THR A 255 1.46 18.76 4.38
C THR A 255 2.59 18.61 5.40
N ARG A 256 2.50 17.58 6.26
CA ARG A 256 3.59 17.18 7.15
C ARG A 256 4.06 15.79 6.75
N LEU A 257 5.22 15.69 6.11
CA LEU A 257 5.77 14.38 5.73
C LEU A 257 6.22 13.62 6.99
N ALA A 258 5.67 12.43 7.20
CA ALA A 258 5.99 11.57 8.35
C ALA A 258 7.49 11.29 8.47
N ARG A 259 8.22 11.24 7.35
CA ARG A 259 9.69 11.07 7.31
C ARG A 259 10.44 12.09 8.18
N ASN A 260 9.96 13.33 8.25
CA ASN A 260 10.61 14.37 9.03
C ASN A 260 10.41 14.16 10.54
N LEU A 261 9.26 13.60 10.96
CA LEU A 261 8.98 13.25 12.35
C LEU A 261 9.73 11.97 12.78
N LEU A 262 9.80 10.97 11.90
CA LEU A 262 10.55 9.74 12.12
C LEU A 262 12.04 10.02 12.35
N GLN A 263 12.63 10.98 11.64
CA GLN A 263 14.03 11.40 11.86
C GLN A 263 14.25 12.05 13.23
N ILE A 264 13.23 12.72 13.79
CA ILE A 264 13.29 13.32 15.12
C ILE A 264 13.17 12.23 16.18
N GLN A 265 12.22 11.30 16.04
CA GLN A 265 12.03 10.20 16.99
C GLN A 265 13.22 9.22 17.01
N SER A 266 13.82 8.92 15.86
CA SER A 266 15.02 8.08 15.76
C SER A 266 16.31 8.74 16.26
N LYS A 267 16.33 10.08 16.38
CA LYS A 267 17.47 10.85 16.92
C LYS A 267 17.24 11.34 18.35
N GLY A 268 16.05 11.11 18.92
CA GLY A 268 15.69 11.54 20.26
C GLY A 268 16.35 10.68 21.32
N THR A 269 17.52 11.08 21.79
CA THR A 269 18.01 10.72 23.13
C THR A 269 16.95 11.13 24.15
N TRP A 270 16.38 10.15 24.84
CA TRP A 270 15.56 10.39 26.04
C TRP A 270 16.45 10.97 27.13
N SER A 271 16.54 12.31 27.26
CA SER A 271 16.90 12.92 28.53
C SER A 271 15.60 13.24 29.26
N MET A 272 15.26 12.42 30.25
CA MET A 272 14.31 12.85 31.28
C MET A 272 14.94 14.03 32.03
N ALA A 273 14.20 15.13 32.10
CA ALA A 273 14.36 16.17 33.10
C ALA A 273 13.07 16.20 33.92
#